data_AF-A0A0H3A795-F1
#
_entry.id   AF-A0A0H3A795-F1
#
_cell.length_a   1.000
_cell.length_b   1.000
_cell.length_c   1.000
_cell.angle_alpha   90.00
_cell.angle_beta   90.00
_cell.angle_gamma   90.00
#
_symmetry.space_group_name_H-M   'P 1'
#
loop_
_entity.id
_entity.type
_entity.pdbx_description
1 polymer ?
#
loop_
_entity_poly.entity_id
_entity_poly.type
_entity_poly.pdbx_seq_one_letter_code
_entity_poly.pdbx_strand_id
1 'polypeptide(L)'
;MYRHSRLVGVMLAASMAFAFGCGQTSHSMWKDTKRYYREYLNPPAQVDFGEAGYSTPEEVRLANGFVGIDLQLRALERGLDNADRRPDRSWVEAFLRSYPWLAGAAAIDASGEVLARMPSFDIKNIDFSGVLEADPKQKMRMLRSVIVDTPLGPEIVVAVPLYAGMDFKGVIAVHFDVRALLPYSAAPADIVIAAPSGILWPGKYDITATPLHDADWAKLVAKDAFGTLSNAQGEFFWVTRYIGNIPLVFAVPVEGSFPEKPEQLAVLAKARELGTGGRVQTPAPVEPSPALGEDDPSLLVSPAPELPGSPIEESTVR
;
A
#
# COMPACT_ATOMS: atom_id res chain seq x y z
N MET A 1 66.41 -32.42 49.30
CA MET A 1 65.07 -31.78 49.32
C MET A 1 64.43 -31.59 47.93
N TYR A 2 64.80 -32.37 46.89
CA TYR A 2 64.34 -32.15 45.50
C TYR A 2 63.21 -33.08 45.01
N ARG A 3 62.70 -34.00 45.86
CA ARG A 3 61.62 -34.95 45.49
C ARG A 3 60.20 -34.41 45.74
N HIS A 4 60.02 -33.43 46.62
CA HIS A 4 58.68 -32.87 46.90
C HIS A 4 58.26 -31.78 45.90
N SER A 5 59.21 -31.06 45.29
CA SER A 5 58.91 -30.00 44.31
C SER A 5 58.32 -30.54 42.98
N ARG A 6 58.75 -31.73 42.55
CA ARG A 6 58.18 -32.40 41.36
C ARG A 6 56.77 -32.96 41.59
N LEU A 7 56.47 -33.43 42.80
CA LEU A 7 55.14 -33.93 43.17
C LEU A 7 54.12 -32.80 43.30
N VAL A 8 54.52 -31.66 43.87
CA VAL A 8 53.65 -30.47 43.95
C VAL A 8 53.41 -29.87 42.56
N GLY A 9 54.42 -29.83 41.68
CA GLY A 9 54.25 -29.35 40.31
C GLY A 9 53.29 -30.19 39.46
N VAL A 10 53.32 -31.52 39.61
CA VAL A 10 52.39 -32.43 38.91
C VAL A 10 50.98 -32.35 39.50
N MET A 11 50.83 -32.19 40.83
CA MET A 11 49.51 -31.97 41.45
C MET A 11 48.90 -30.62 41.05
N LEU A 12 49.70 -29.56 40.92
CA LEU A 12 49.19 -28.25 40.52
C LEU A 12 48.76 -28.25 39.04
N ALA A 13 49.56 -28.85 38.15
CA ALA A 13 49.20 -29.01 36.75
C ALA A 13 47.98 -29.93 36.54
N ALA A 14 47.85 -31.00 37.34
CA ALA A 14 46.67 -31.84 37.34
C ALA A 14 45.43 -31.09 37.87
N SER A 15 45.56 -30.27 38.91
CA SER A 15 44.45 -29.46 39.42
C SER A 15 43.99 -28.37 38.44
N MET A 16 44.90 -27.86 37.61
CA MET A 16 44.58 -26.88 36.56
C MET A 16 43.94 -27.52 35.32
N ALA A 17 44.27 -28.79 35.03
CA ALA A 17 43.62 -29.57 33.97
C ALA A 17 42.21 -30.07 34.37
N PHE A 18 41.93 -30.21 35.68
CA PHE A 18 40.59 -30.55 36.18
C PHE A 18 39.63 -29.35 36.28
N ALA A 19 40.11 -28.11 36.14
CA ALA A 19 39.26 -26.92 36.10
C ALA A 19 38.70 -26.60 34.70
N PHE A 20 39.17 -27.28 33.63
CA PHE A 20 38.75 -27.02 32.25
C PHE A 20 38.37 -28.29 31.48
N GLY A 21 37.64 -29.20 32.12
CA GLY A 21 37.20 -30.40 31.41
C GLY A 21 36.11 -31.21 32.12
N CYS A 22 34.87 -30.73 32.08
CA CYS A 22 33.70 -31.57 31.77
C CYS A 22 32.42 -30.74 31.65
N GLY A 23 31.88 -30.64 30.43
CA GLY A 23 30.43 -30.49 30.20
C GLY A 23 29.87 -29.12 29.81
N GLN A 24 30.64 -28.03 29.81
CA GLN A 24 30.14 -26.74 29.32
C GLN A 24 30.85 -26.34 28.04
N THR A 25 30.23 -26.71 26.91
CA THR A 25 30.57 -26.10 25.63
C THR A 25 30.29 -24.60 25.74
N SER A 26 31.13 -23.73 25.20
CA SER A 26 30.90 -22.27 25.15
C SER A 26 29.49 -21.92 24.62
N HIS A 27 28.91 -22.82 23.84
CA HIS A 27 27.56 -22.80 23.33
C HIS A 27 26.46 -22.93 24.40
N SER A 28 26.69 -23.63 25.52
CA SER A 28 25.75 -23.72 26.65
C SER A 28 25.80 -22.48 27.53
N MET A 29 26.99 -21.97 27.86
CA MET A 29 27.13 -20.70 28.59
C MET A 29 26.52 -19.54 27.81
N TRP A 30 26.76 -19.45 26.49
CA TRP A 30 26.13 -18.44 25.64
C TRP A 30 24.59 -18.53 25.59
N LYS A 31 24.04 -19.75 25.59
CA LYS A 31 22.59 -19.97 25.68
C LYS A 31 22.04 -19.54 27.04
N ASP A 32 22.74 -19.87 28.11
CA ASP A 32 22.36 -19.48 29.47
C ASP A 32 22.43 -17.95 29.64
N THR A 33 23.50 -17.30 29.18
CA THR A 33 23.62 -15.83 29.19
C THR A 33 22.53 -15.16 28.34
N LYS A 34 22.22 -15.71 27.14
CA LYS A 34 21.09 -15.22 26.33
C LYS A 34 19.74 -15.43 27.01
N ARG A 35 19.54 -16.54 27.73
CA ARG A 35 18.33 -16.81 28.50
C ARG A 35 18.18 -15.79 29.62
N TYR A 36 19.22 -15.58 30.43
CA TYR A 36 19.22 -14.56 31.47
C TYR A 36 18.99 -13.15 30.93
N TYR A 37 19.63 -12.81 29.81
CA TYR A 37 19.39 -11.53 29.13
C TYR A 37 17.93 -11.38 28.69
N ARG A 38 17.33 -12.45 28.15
CA ARG A 38 15.92 -12.51 27.75
C ARG A 38 14.93 -12.67 28.90
N GLU A 39 15.37 -12.85 30.13
CA GLU A 39 14.47 -13.06 31.26
C GLU A 39 14.44 -11.83 32.18
N TYR A 40 15.57 -11.13 32.32
CA TYR A 40 15.71 -10.04 33.28
C TYR A 40 16.10 -8.69 32.68
N LEU A 41 16.74 -8.67 31.50
CA LEU A 41 17.24 -7.43 30.88
C LEU A 41 16.36 -6.97 29.72
N ASN A 42 15.93 -7.90 28.86
CA ASN A 42 15.05 -7.64 27.73
C ASN A 42 14.11 -8.83 27.53
N PRO A 43 13.09 -8.98 28.41
CA PRO A 43 12.05 -9.98 28.21
C PRO A 43 11.45 -9.84 26.81
N PRO A 44 11.36 -10.95 26.03
CA PRO A 44 10.68 -10.89 24.75
C PRO A 44 9.27 -10.38 25.00
N ALA A 45 8.83 -9.40 24.21
CA ALA A 45 7.48 -8.86 24.32
C ALA A 45 6.48 -10.03 24.31
N GLN A 46 5.82 -10.24 25.44
CA GLN A 46 4.73 -11.19 25.53
C GLN A 46 3.48 -10.42 25.11
N VAL A 47 2.85 -10.87 24.04
CA VAL A 47 1.52 -10.38 23.67
C VAL A 47 0.56 -11.00 24.69
N ASP A 48 0.06 -10.18 25.60
CA ASP A 48 -0.99 -10.59 26.52
C ASP A 48 -2.29 -10.73 25.73
N PHE A 49 -2.76 -11.97 25.55
CA PHE A 49 -4.03 -12.26 24.88
C PHE A 49 -5.23 -12.20 25.86
N GLY A 50 -4.98 -11.91 27.14
CA GLY A 50 -5.98 -11.81 28.21
C GLY A 50 -6.57 -10.41 28.40
N GLU A 51 -5.87 -9.35 27.97
CA GLU A 51 -6.50 -8.07 27.71
C GLU A 51 -7.29 -8.20 26.40
N ALA A 52 -8.61 -8.35 26.52
CA ALA A 52 -9.48 -7.96 25.42
C ALA A 52 -9.23 -6.48 25.17
N GLY A 53 -8.38 -6.16 24.19
CA GLY A 53 -8.02 -4.79 23.86
C GLY A 53 -9.30 -3.97 23.80
N TYR A 54 -9.43 -3.01 24.72
CA TYR A 54 -10.55 -2.09 24.73
C TYR A 54 -10.38 -1.15 23.55
N SER A 55 -10.61 -1.65 22.33
CA SER A 55 -10.75 -0.79 21.18
C SER A 55 -11.93 0.12 21.45
N THR A 56 -11.71 1.42 21.36
CA THR A 56 -12.78 2.38 21.59
C THR A 56 -13.87 2.18 20.52
N PRO A 57 -15.14 2.51 20.78
CA PRO A 57 -16.22 2.32 19.82
C PRO A 57 -15.93 2.94 18.43
N GLU A 58 -15.22 4.07 18.41
CA GLU A 58 -14.76 4.75 17.21
C GLU A 58 -13.65 4.00 16.48
N GLU A 59 -12.68 3.38 17.18
CA GLU A 59 -11.67 2.51 16.56
C GLU A 59 -12.31 1.29 15.92
N VAL A 60 -13.32 0.69 16.57
CA VAL A 60 -14.08 -0.43 16.00
C VAL A 60 -14.87 0.00 14.77
N ARG A 61 -15.53 1.17 14.83
CA ARG A 61 -16.28 1.73 13.69
C ARG A 61 -15.35 1.99 12.51
N LEU A 62 -14.19 2.59 12.77
CA LEU A 62 -13.17 2.84 11.78
C LEU A 62 -12.65 1.53 11.19
N ALA A 63 -12.28 0.55 12.01
CA ALA A 63 -11.80 -0.74 11.56
C ALA A 63 -12.81 -1.43 10.62
N ASN A 64 -14.09 -1.41 10.97
CA ASN A 64 -15.17 -1.96 10.13
C ASN A 64 -15.25 -1.25 8.75
N GLY A 65 -15.04 0.07 8.73
CA GLY A 65 -15.04 0.84 7.48
C GLY A 65 -13.77 0.68 6.65
N PHE A 66 -12.62 0.54 7.30
CA PHE A 66 -11.29 0.65 6.69
C PHE A 66 -10.65 -0.68 6.29
N VAL A 67 -10.78 -1.73 7.11
CA VAL A 67 -9.95 -2.95 6.97
C VAL A 67 -10.06 -3.60 5.60
N GLY A 68 -11.26 -3.71 5.05
CA GLY A 68 -11.44 -4.34 3.74
C GLY A 68 -10.86 -3.53 2.59
N ILE A 69 -10.89 -2.19 2.67
CA ILE A 69 -10.21 -1.29 1.72
C ILE A 69 -8.71 -1.47 1.83
N ASP A 70 -8.18 -1.46 3.06
CA ASP A 70 -6.74 -1.56 3.30
C ASP A 70 -6.16 -2.91 2.85
N LEU A 71 -6.92 -4.00 2.96
CA LEU A 71 -6.53 -5.29 2.38
C LEU A 71 -6.34 -5.22 0.86
N GLN A 72 -7.21 -4.50 0.14
CA GLN A 72 -7.07 -4.29 -1.31
C GLN A 72 -5.84 -3.43 -1.63
N LEU A 73 -5.66 -2.32 -0.91
CA LEU A 73 -4.55 -1.41 -1.14
C LEU A 73 -3.19 -2.06 -0.83
N ARG A 74 -3.07 -2.80 0.28
CA ARG A 74 -1.86 -3.58 0.60
C ARG A 74 -1.61 -4.70 -0.39
N ALA A 75 -2.66 -5.29 -0.97
CA ALA A 75 -2.49 -6.28 -2.03
C ALA A 75 -1.94 -5.61 -3.29
N LEU A 76 -2.50 -4.45 -3.67
CA LEU A 76 -2.03 -3.66 -4.81
C LEU A 76 -0.55 -3.31 -4.67
N GLU A 77 -0.14 -2.74 -3.53
CA GLU A 77 1.26 -2.36 -3.29
C GLU A 77 2.20 -3.55 -3.44
N ARG A 78 1.86 -4.69 -2.84
CA ARG A 78 2.65 -5.92 -3.00
C ARG A 78 2.68 -6.42 -4.44
N GLY A 79 1.56 -6.32 -5.15
CA GLY A 79 1.48 -6.71 -6.55
C GLY A 79 2.37 -5.83 -7.45
N LEU A 80 2.38 -4.52 -7.17
CA LEU A 80 3.20 -3.53 -7.87
C LEU A 80 4.69 -3.66 -7.51
N ASP A 81 5.04 -3.86 -6.23
CA ASP A 81 6.42 -4.07 -5.79
C ASP A 81 7.03 -5.35 -6.41
N ASN A 82 6.20 -6.37 -6.67
CA ASN A 82 6.62 -7.60 -7.34
C ASN A 82 6.76 -7.47 -8.86
N ALA A 83 6.40 -6.31 -9.44
CA ALA A 83 6.58 -6.00 -10.86
C ALA A 83 8.04 -5.56 -11.18
N ASP A 84 9.02 -6.20 -10.55
CA ASP A 84 10.47 -5.86 -10.57
C ASP A 84 11.10 -5.94 -11.98
N ARG A 85 10.32 -6.30 -13.02
CA ARG A 85 10.74 -6.41 -14.42
C ARG A 85 9.71 -5.75 -15.33
N ARG A 86 10.17 -5.21 -16.47
CA ARG A 86 9.34 -4.55 -17.49
C ARG A 86 8.14 -5.44 -17.83
N PRO A 87 6.91 -5.13 -17.37
CA PRO A 87 5.77 -5.98 -17.61
C PRO A 87 5.37 -5.92 -19.07
N ASP A 88 5.00 -7.08 -19.60
CA ASP A 88 4.40 -7.22 -20.90
C ASP A 88 2.88 -7.04 -20.80
N ARG A 89 2.20 -7.10 -21.95
CA ARG A 89 0.76 -6.88 -22.02
C ARG A 89 -0.02 -7.91 -21.24
N SER A 90 0.43 -9.16 -21.33
CA SER A 90 -0.22 -10.28 -20.68
C SER A 90 -0.20 -10.12 -19.16
N TRP A 91 0.92 -9.63 -18.59
CA TRP A 91 1.03 -9.33 -17.17
C TRP A 91 0.09 -8.20 -16.76
N VAL A 92 0.05 -7.08 -17.50
CA VAL A 92 -0.84 -5.95 -17.13
C VAL A 92 -2.31 -6.38 -17.23
N GLU A 93 -2.68 -7.18 -18.23
CA GLU A 93 -4.02 -7.73 -18.36
C GLU A 93 -4.37 -8.67 -17.19
N ALA A 94 -3.43 -9.53 -16.78
CA ALA A 94 -3.59 -10.37 -15.59
C ALA A 94 -3.70 -9.56 -14.31
N PHE A 95 -2.91 -8.50 -14.18
CA PHE A 95 -2.93 -7.59 -13.05
C PHE A 95 -4.29 -6.91 -12.92
N LEU A 96 -4.81 -6.28 -13.99
CA LEU A 96 -6.12 -5.63 -13.97
C LEU A 96 -7.27 -6.62 -13.70
N ARG A 97 -7.15 -7.87 -14.16
CA ARG A 97 -8.12 -8.93 -13.80
C ARG A 97 -8.10 -9.27 -12.30
N SER A 98 -6.93 -9.26 -11.67
CA SER A 98 -6.80 -9.52 -10.22
C SER A 98 -7.31 -8.34 -9.38
N TYR A 99 -7.27 -7.12 -9.91
CA TYR A 99 -7.74 -5.90 -9.25
C TYR A 99 -8.86 -5.23 -10.07
N PRO A 100 -10.08 -5.79 -10.06
CA PRO A 100 -11.18 -5.32 -10.91
C PRO A 100 -11.69 -3.91 -10.57
N TRP A 101 -11.22 -3.32 -9.45
CA TRP A 101 -11.53 -1.96 -9.03
C TRP A 101 -10.55 -0.92 -9.60
N LEU A 102 -9.46 -1.34 -10.26
CA LEU A 102 -8.60 -0.43 -11.00
C LEU A 102 -9.31 0.06 -12.26
N ALA A 103 -9.20 1.36 -12.53
CA ALA A 103 -9.76 1.96 -13.74
C ALA A 103 -8.88 1.67 -14.97
N GLY A 104 -7.56 1.65 -14.77
CA GLY A 104 -6.62 1.38 -15.84
C GLY A 104 -5.16 1.32 -15.41
N ALA A 105 -4.31 1.05 -16.39
CA ALA A 105 -2.87 1.01 -16.28
C ALA A 105 -2.21 1.69 -17.49
N ALA A 106 -1.06 2.33 -17.28
CA ALA A 106 -0.27 2.96 -18.31
C ALA A 106 1.22 2.69 -18.10
N ALA A 107 1.95 2.53 -19.19
CA ALA A 107 3.40 2.53 -19.20
C ALA A 107 3.87 3.88 -19.72
N ILE A 108 4.68 4.57 -18.93
CA ILE A 108 5.18 5.91 -19.22
C ILE A 108 6.70 5.84 -19.23
N ASP A 109 7.33 6.43 -20.23
CA ASP A 109 8.79 6.49 -20.32
C ASP A 109 9.39 7.56 -19.38
N ALA A 110 10.71 7.74 -19.41
CA ALA A 110 11.38 8.76 -18.61
C ALA A 110 11.12 10.21 -19.09
N SER A 111 10.63 10.40 -20.31
CA SER A 111 10.28 11.72 -20.86
C SER A 111 8.85 12.15 -20.52
N GLY A 112 8.02 11.21 -20.06
CA GLY A 112 6.60 11.41 -19.76
C GLY A 112 5.68 11.01 -20.90
N GLU A 113 6.20 10.39 -21.96
CA GLU A 113 5.41 9.84 -23.05
C GLU A 113 4.71 8.54 -22.62
N VAL A 114 3.41 8.45 -22.88
CA VAL A 114 2.62 7.24 -22.62
C VAL A 114 2.83 6.25 -23.76
N LEU A 115 3.65 5.23 -23.51
CA LEU A 115 4.00 4.19 -24.48
C LEU A 115 2.86 3.19 -24.71
N ALA A 116 2.13 2.86 -23.65
CA ALA A 116 0.98 1.96 -23.71
C ALA A 116 -0.03 2.30 -22.61
N ARG A 117 -1.31 2.02 -22.87
CA ARG A 117 -2.38 2.16 -21.88
C ARG A 117 -3.41 1.04 -22.02
N MET A 118 -4.06 0.74 -20.91
CA MET A 118 -5.13 -0.24 -20.83
C MET A 118 -6.21 0.21 -19.83
N PRO A 119 -7.48 0.34 -20.24
CA PRO A 119 -7.99 0.15 -21.60
C PRO A 119 -7.36 1.12 -22.62
N SER A 120 -7.36 0.75 -23.91
CA SER A 120 -6.77 1.57 -24.98
C SER A 120 -7.46 2.92 -25.13
N PHE A 121 -8.75 2.97 -24.80
CA PHE A 121 -9.53 4.20 -24.68
C PHE A 121 -9.78 4.48 -23.21
N ASP A 122 -9.23 5.57 -22.69
CA ASP A 122 -9.51 6.04 -21.35
C ASP A 122 -10.57 7.14 -21.42
N ILE A 123 -11.60 7.03 -20.58
CA ILE A 123 -12.65 8.04 -20.46
C ILE A 123 -12.09 9.26 -19.70
N LYS A 124 -11.11 9.04 -18.81
CA LYS A 124 -10.46 10.09 -18.02
C LYS A 124 -9.11 10.41 -18.67
N ASN A 125 -8.78 11.69 -18.82
CA ASN A 125 -7.44 12.08 -19.27
C ASN A 125 -6.55 12.23 -18.03
N ILE A 126 -5.81 11.18 -17.69
CA ILE A 126 -4.95 11.13 -16.50
C ILE A 126 -3.59 11.76 -16.81
N ASP A 127 -3.16 12.70 -15.96
CA ASP A 127 -1.81 13.25 -15.98
C ASP A 127 -0.88 12.42 -15.09
N PHE A 128 0.12 11.77 -15.70
CA PHE A 128 1.09 10.91 -15.02
C PHE A 128 2.39 11.65 -14.62
N SER A 129 2.52 12.94 -14.93
CA SER A 129 3.76 13.69 -14.67
C SER A 129 4.19 13.66 -13.20
N GLY A 130 3.22 13.67 -12.29
CA GLY A 130 3.45 13.66 -10.84
C GLY A 130 4.10 12.39 -10.27
N VAL A 131 4.20 11.30 -11.05
CA VAL A 131 4.87 10.05 -10.63
C VAL A 131 6.24 9.83 -11.29
N LEU A 132 6.66 10.72 -12.20
CA LEU A 132 7.95 10.59 -12.89
C LEU A 132 9.13 11.01 -12.02
N GLU A 133 8.91 11.96 -11.11
CA GLU A 133 9.91 12.41 -10.16
C GLU A 133 9.75 11.68 -8.82
N ALA A 134 10.87 11.32 -8.19
CA ALA A 134 10.85 10.76 -6.85
C ALA A 134 10.66 11.88 -5.81
N ASP A 135 9.84 11.63 -4.79
CA ASP A 135 9.88 12.48 -3.59
C ASP A 135 11.30 12.42 -2.99
N PRO A 136 11.93 13.57 -2.66
CA PRO A 136 13.27 13.60 -2.06
C PRO A 136 13.42 12.73 -0.80
N LYS A 137 12.32 12.43 -0.10
CA LYS A 137 12.30 11.58 1.10
C LYS A 137 12.18 10.09 0.78
N GLN A 138 11.87 9.71 -0.46
CA GLN A 138 11.70 8.33 -0.88
C GLN A 138 12.99 7.74 -1.46
N LYS A 139 13.15 6.42 -1.30
CA LYS A 139 14.21 5.67 -1.99
C LYS A 139 13.83 5.52 -3.47
N MET A 140 14.85 5.42 -4.33
CA MET A 140 14.67 5.37 -5.79
C MET A 140 13.60 4.38 -6.30
N ARG A 141 13.50 3.19 -5.68
CA ARG A 141 12.60 2.10 -6.12
C ARG A 141 11.26 2.05 -5.38
N MET A 142 10.96 2.98 -4.49
CA MET A 142 9.68 2.98 -3.79
C MET A 142 8.55 3.38 -4.74
N LEU A 143 7.35 2.85 -4.46
CA LEU A 143 6.13 3.26 -5.14
C LEU A 143 5.93 4.77 -5.04
N ARG A 144 5.53 5.36 -6.17
CA ARG A 144 5.21 6.78 -6.30
C ARG A 144 3.73 6.94 -6.51
N SER A 145 3.14 7.96 -5.93
CA SER A 145 1.71 8.20 -6.02
C SER A 145 1.43 9.68 -6.17
N VAL A 146 0.41 9.98 -6.96
CA VAL A 146 -0.17 11.32 -7.13
C VAL A 146 -1.69 11.23 -7.12
N ILE A 147 -2.36 12.27 -6.63
CA ILE A 147 -3.81 12.42 -6.80
C ILE A 147 -4.02 13.40 -7.96
N VAL A 148 -4.83 12.98 -8.92
CA VAL A 148 -5.15 13.74 -10.12
C VAL A 148 -6.63 14.07 -10.10
N ASP A 149 -6.97 15.35 -10.09
CA ASP A 149 -8.35 15.79 -10.22
C ASP A 149 -8.82 15.63 -11.66
N THR A 150 -9.93 14.91 -11.85
CA THR A 150 -10.58 14.77 -13.16
C THR A 150 -12.00 15.32 -13.11
N PRO A 151 -12.61 15.70 -14.25
CA PRO A 151 -14.02 16.12 -14.28
C PRO A 151 -15.01 15.09 -13.71
N LEU A 152 -14.62 13.82 -13.64
CA LEU A 152 -15.44 12.73 -13.12
C LEU A 152 -15.15 12.40 -11.64
N GLY A 153 -14.21 13.12 -11.02
CA GLY A 153 -13.75 12.92 -9.64
C GLY A 153 -12.24 12.66 -9.55
N PRO A 154 -11.66 12.74 -8.35
CA PRO A 154 -10.24 12.51 -8.14
C PRO A 154 -9.85 11.06 -8.40
N GLU A 155 -8.70 10.86 -9.02
CA GLU A 155 -8.07 9.57 -9.29
C GLU A 155 -6.76 9.48 -8.52
N ILE A 156 -6.52 8.35 -7.88
CA ILE A 156 -5.23 8.03 -7.27
C ILE A 156 -4.42 7.27 -8.31
N VAL A 157 -3.25 7.79 -8.65
CA VAL A 157 -2.26 7.11 -9.48
C VAL A 157 -1.21 6.50 -8.56
N VAL A 158 -0.86 5.24 -8.78
CA VAL A 158 0.21 4.52 -8.08
C VAL A 158 1.14 3.93 -9.12
N ALA A 159 2.44 4.17 -8.98
CA ALA A 159 3.41 3.86 -10.00
C ALA A 159 4.66 3.18 -9.45
N VAL A 160 5.13 2.18 -10.20
CA VAL A 160 6.39 1.48 -9.96
C VAL A 160 7.46 2.09 -10.84
N PRO A 161 8.55 2.65 -10.29
CA PRO A 161 9.62 3.17 -11.10
C PRO A 161 10.52 2.06 -11.64
N LEU A 162 10.81 2.13 -12.94
CA LEU A 162 11.64 1.18 -13.67
C LEU A 162 13.06 1.71 -13.85
N TYR A 163 14.05 0.88 -13.53
CA TYR A 163 15.46 1.22 -13.68
C TYR A 163 16.22 0.16 -14.47
N ALA A 164 17.19 0.59 -15.27
CA ALA A 164 18.26 -0.26 -15.78
C ALA A 164 19.57 0.15 -15.07
N GLY A 165 19.98 -0.63 -14.07
CA GLY A 165 21.04 -0.20 -13.16
C GLY A 165 20.61 1.02 -12.33
N MET A 166 21.27 2.16 -12.56
CA MET A 166 20.96 3.46 -11.94
C MET A 166 20.11 4.36 -12.85
N ASP A 167 19.93 3.99 -14.12
CA ASP A 167 19.21 4.82 -15.08
C ASP A 167 17.70 4.64 -14.92
N PHE A 168 17.00 5.72 -14.61
CA PHE A 168 15.54 5.75 -14.65
C PHE A 168 15.05 5.59 -16.10
N LYS A 169 14.12 4.66 -16.34
CA LYS A 169 13.57 4.36 -17.67
C LYS A 169 12.10 4.76 -17.81
N GLY A 170 11.43 5.09 -16.72
CA GLY A 170 10.01 5.42 -16.69
C GLY A 170 9.27 4.72 -15.55
N VAL A 171 7.95 4.64 -15.66
CA VAL A 171 7.09 4.01 -14.66
C VAL A 171 6.03 3.12 -15.30
N ILE A 172 5.55 2.13 -14.54
CA ILE A 172 4.22 1.55 -14.77
C ILE A 172 3.29 2.17 -13.74
N ALA A 173 2.27 2.86 -14.21
CA ALA A 173 1.26 3.47 -13.39
C ALA A 173 -0.05 2.68 -13.49
N VAL A 174 -0.75 2.55 -12.36
CA VAL A 174 -2.15 2.15 -12.30
C VAL A 174 -2.93 3.26 -11.63
N HIS A 175 -4.21 3.38 -11.97
CA HIS A 175 -5.05 4.41 -11.37
C HIS A 175 -6.44 3.90 -11.02
N PHE A 176 -7.02 4.54 -10.01
CA PHE A 176 -8.37 4.23 -9.53
C PHE A 176 -9.00 5.39 -8.79
N ASP A 177 -10.33 5.36 -8.77
CA ASP A 177 -11.15 6.20 -7.92
C ASP A 177 -11.40 5.51 -6.57
N VAL A 178 -11.25 6.22 -5.45
CA VAL A 178 -11.49 5.64 -4.10
C VAL A 178 -12.90 5.05 -3.96
N ARG A 179 -13.87 5.53 -4.74
CA ARG A 179 -15.24 5.00 -4.74
C ARG A 179 -15.32 3.55 -5.21
N ALA A 180 -14.39 3.12 -6.06
CA ALA A 180 -14.31 1.73 -6.51
C ALA A 180 -13.93 0.75 -5.38
N LEU A 181 -13.37 1.25 -4.27
CA LEU A 181 -13.00 0.46 -3.10
C LEU A 181 -14.13 0.35 -2.05
N LEU A 182 -15.18 1.16 -2.15
CA LEU A 182 -16.29 1.18 -1.19
C LEU A 182 -17.03 -0.17 -1.05
N PRO A 183 -17.20 -1.00 -2.11
CA PRO A 183 -17.78 -2.33 -1.96
C PRO A 183 -16.99 -3.27 -1.02
N TYR A 184 -15.73 -2.97 -0.73
CA TYR A 184 -14.90 -3.75 0.20
C TYR A 184 -15.00 -3.26 1.66
N SER A 185 -15.69 -2.15 1.91
CA SER A 185 -15.96 -1.64 3.26
C SER A 185 -17.21 -2.26 3.84
N ALA A 186 -17.22 -2.58 5.14
CA ALA A 186 -18.44 -3.03 5.82
C ALA A 186 -19.40 -1.86 6.14
N ALA A 187 -18.88 -0.63 6.20
CA ALA A 187 -19.63 0.57 6.52
C ALA A 187 -19.24 1.77 5.62
N PRO A 188 -19.39 1.66 4.28
CA PRO A 188 -18.90 2.69 3.34
C PRO A 188 -19.62 4.03 3.45
N ALA A 189 -20.83 4.05 4.01
CA ALA A 189 -21.60 5.27 4.26
C ALA A 189 -21.06 6.07 5.45
N ASP A 190 -20.45 5.41 6.43
CA ASP A 190 -20.02 6.04 7.69
C ASP A 190 -18.54 6.45 7.67
N ILE A 191 -17.81 6.12 6.60
CA ILE A 191 -16.39 6.44 6.43
C ILE A 191 -16.20 7.61 5.46
N VAL A 192 -15.37 8.57 5.87
CA VAL A 192 -14.87 9.67 5.04
C VAL A 192 -13.44 9.34 4.64
N ILE A 193 -13.09 9.54 3.37
CA ILE A 193 -11.73 9.37 2.85
C ILE A 193 -11.23 10.73 2.37
N ALA A 194 -10.05 11.12 2.84
CA ALA A 194 -9.40 12.38 2.49
C ALA A 194 -7.91 12.17 2.17
N ALA A 195 -7.30 13.22 1.65
CA ALA A 195 -5.87 13.31 1.39
C ALA A 195 -5.44 14.78 1.53
N PRO A 196 -4.14 15.10 1.46
CA PRO A 196 -3.67 16.49 1.51
C PRO A 196 -4.32 17.41 0.46
N SER A 197 -4.75 16.87 -0.68
CA SER A 197 -5.45 17.61 -1.73
C SER A 197 -6.93 17.89 -1.43
N GLY A 198 -7.52 17.23 -0.42
CA GLY A 198 -8.91 17.42 -0.01
C GLY A 198 -9.67 16.12 0.19
N ILE A 199 -10.99 16.22 0.15
CA ILE A 199 -11.91 15.11 0.41
C ILE A 199 -12.07 14.27 -0.87
N LEU A 200 -11.75 12.98 -0.78
CA LEU A 200 -11.88 12.02 -1.89
C LEU A 200 -13.23 11.30 -1.86
N TRP A 201 -13.75 11.03 -0.67
CA TRP A 201 -15.07 10.45 -0.44
C TRP A 201 -15.70 11.03 0.83
N PRO A 202 -16.86 11.71 0.78
CA PRO A 202 -17.46 12.38 1.93
C PRO A 202 -18.30 11.45 2.84
N GLY A 203 -18.38 10.15 2.55
CA GLY A 203 -19.37 9.29 3.20
C GLY A 203 -20.79 9.69 2.82
N LYS A 204 -21.72 9.52 3.76
CA LYS A 204 -23.11 9.99 3.68
C LYS A 204 -23.31 11.44 4.11
N TYR A 205 -22.24 12.12 4.53
CA TYR A 205 -22.32 13.41 5.21
C TYR A 205 -22.30 14.60 4.24
N ASP A 206 -23.02 15.67 4.60
CA ASP A 206 -22.70 16.99 4.10
C ASP A 206 -21.37 17.44 4.70
N ILE A 207 -20.31 17.26 3.92
CA ILE A 207 -18.94 17.47 4.40
C ILE A 207 -18.72 18.88 4.94
N THR A 208 -19.41 19.88 4.40
CA THR A 208 -19.32 21.29 4.82
C THR A 208 -19.77 21.53 6.26
N ALA A 209 -20.58 20.63 6.83
CA ALA A 209 -21.04 20.70 8.22
C ALA A 209 -20.14 19.90 9.19
N THR A 210 -19.15 19.16 8.69
CA THR A 210 -18.24 18.33 9.49
C THR A 210 -16.96 19.10 9.85
N PRO A 211 -16.26 18.71 10.92
CA PRO A 211 -14.95 19.29 11.26
C PRO A 211 -13.84 18.95 10.25
N LEU A 212 -14.14 18.09 9.26
CA LEU A 212 -13.21 17.65 8.23
C LEU A 212 -13.08 18.63 7.05
N HIS A 213 -14.05 19.53 6.86
CA HIS A 213 -14.11 20.43 5.71
C HIS A 213 -12.92 21.39 5.63
N ASP A 214 -12.63 22.07 6.74
CA ASP A 214 -11.60 23.11 6.83
C ASP A 214 -10.26 22.56 7.36
N ALA A 215 -10.13 21.24 7.45
CA ALA A 215 -8.94 20.60 7.97
C ALA A 215 -7.76 20.78 6.99
N ASP A 216 -6.66 21.35 7.49
CA ASP A 216 -5.38 21.37 6.78
C ASP A 216 -4.74 19.96 6.86
N TRP A 217 -5.19 19.07 5.98
CA TRP A 217 -4.76 17.68 5.94
C TRP A 217 -3.25 17.55 5.76
N ALA A 218 -2.63 18.40 4.94
CA ALA A 218 -1.19 18.39 4.73
C ALA A 218 -0.42 18.62 6.04
N LYS A 219 -0.88 19.57 6.87
CA LYS A 219 -0.28 19.86 8.18
C LYS A 219 -0.56 18.76 9.21
N LEU A 220 -1.78 18.22 9.23
CA LEU A 220 -2.18 17.19 10.21
C LEU A 220 -1.39 15.90 10.02
N VAL A 221 -1.37 15.34 8.80
CA VAL A 221 -0.71 14.06 8.52
C VAL A 221 0.82 14.12 8.56
N ALA A 222 1.38 15.34 8.48
CA ALA A 222 2.82 15.56 8.68
C ALA A 222 3.24 15.44 10.15
N LYS A 223 2.30 15.64 11.08
CA LYS A 223 2.56 15.65 12.53
C LYS A 223 2.09 14.36 13.20
N ASP A 224 0.89 13.92 12.87
CA ASP A 224 0.19 12.85 13.56
C ASP A 224 -0.27 11.78 12.57
N ALA A 225 -0.24 10.50 12.98
CA ALA A 225 -0.75 9.39 12.17
C ALA A 225 -2.24 9.11 12.41
N PHE A 226 -2.80 9.66 13.48
CA PHE A 226 -4.21 9.57 13.87
C PHE A 226 -4.56 10.73 14.79
N GLY A 227 -5.85 10.98 14.98
CA GLY A 227 -6.31 12.00 15.93
C GLY A 227 -7.81 12.21 15.87
N THR A 228 -8.28 13.23 16.56
CA THR A 228 -9.66 13.71 16.46
C THR A 228 -9.71 15.13 15.92
N LEU A 229 -10.84 15.47 15.30
CA LEU A 229 -11.20 16.81 14.87
C LEU A 229 -12.63 17.09 15.31
N SER A 230 -12.86 18.25 15.91
CA SER A 230 -14.17 18.60 16.49
C SER A 230 -14.59 20.00 16.05
N ASN A 231 -15.91 20.18 15.88
CA ASN A 231 -16.56 21.47 15.64
C ASN A 231 -17.83 21.56 16.50
N ALA A 232 -18.68 22.56 16.27
CA ALA A 232 -19.92 22.72 17.04
C ALA A 232 -20.94 21.58 16.82
N GLN A 233 -20.82 20.82 15.74
CA GLN A 233 -21.74 19.76 15.34
C GLN A 233 -21.34 18.39 15.88
N GLY A 234 -20.06 18.20 16.20
CA GLY A 234 -19.55 16.97 16.80
C GLY A 234 -18.07 16.73 16.53
N GLU A 235 -17.68 15.47 16.60
CA GLU A 235 -16.28 15.03 16.51
C GLU A 235 -16.12 13.86 15.53
N PHE A 236 -14.99 13.87 14.82
CA PHE A 236 -14.52 12.76 14.00
C PHE A 236 -13.17 12.26 14.51
N PHE A 237 -13.00 10.94 14.49
CA PHE A 237 -11.72 10.27 14.68
C PHE A 237 -11.16 9.89 13.32
N TRP A 238 -9.85 10.06 13.12
CA TRP A 238 -9.18 9.78 11.86
C TRP A 238 -7.87 9.03 12.04
N VAL A 239 -7.50 8.22 11.05
CA VAL A 239 -6.19 7.57 10.92
C VAL A 239 -5.64 7.80 9.51
N THR A 240 -4.32 7.75 9.38
CA THR A 240 -3.61 7.86 8.12
C THR A 240 -3.01 6.52 7.71
N ARG A 241 -3.13 6.21 6.42
CA ARG A 241 -2.52 5.07 5.76
C ARG A 241 -1.90 5.52 4.43
N TYR A 242 -0.62 5.22 4.22
CA TYR A 242 0.11 5.68 3.04
C TYR A 242 -0.08 4.76 1.85
N ILE A 243 -0.33 5.33 0.66
CA ILE A 243 -0.16 4.67 -0.65
C ILE A 243 1.03 5.29 -1.36
N GLY A 244 2.11 4.53 -1.55
CA GLY A 244 3.38 5.12 -1.98
C GLY A 244 3.80 6.25 -1.03
N ASN A 245 3.92 7.49 -1.55
CA ASN A 245 4.20 8.71 -0.78
C ASN A 245 2.95 9.46 -0.30
N ILE A 246 1.74 9.08 -0.70
CA ILE A 246 0.54 9.85 -0.37
C ILE A 246 -0.14 9.33 0.89
N PRO A 247 -0.35 10.18 1.90
CA PRO A 247 -1.19 9.84 3.04
C PRO A 247 -2.67 9.86 2.63
N LEU A 248 -3.34 8.72 2.79
CA LEU A 248 -4.79 8.62 2.74
C LEU A 248 -5.34 8.63 4.17
N VAL A 249 -6.27 9.54 4.44
CA VAL A 249 -6.93 9.67 5.72
C VAL A 249 -8.28 8.98 5.68
N PHE A 250 -8.57 8.20 6.70
CA PHE A 250 -9.86 7.56 6.92
C PHE A 250 -10.44 8.10 8.22
N ALA A 251 -11.66 8.64 8.16
CA ALA A 251 -12.31 9.26 9.31
C ALA A 251 -13.74 8.74 9.51
N VAL A 252 -14.15 8.64 10.78
CA VAL A 252 -15.50 8.23 11.20
C VAL A 252 -16.00 9.15 12.32
N PRO A 253 -17.32 9.37 12.46
CA PRO A 253 -17.83 10.17 13.57
C PRO A 253 -17.64 9.43 14.90
N VAL A 254 -17.26 10.19 15.93
CA VAL A 254 -17.22 9.76 17.33
C VAL A 254 -18.54 10.12 17.99
N GLU A 255 -18.93 11.40 17.88
CA GLU A 255 -20.15 11.96 18.44
C GLU A 255 -20.67 13.11 17.57
N GLY A 256 -21.94 13.47 17.78
CA GLY A 256 -22.61 14.55 17.06
C GLY A 256 -23.65 14.09 16.06
N SER A 257 -24.28 15.06 15.40
CA SER A 257 -25.30 14.84 14.38
C SER A 257 -24.96 15.69 13.17
N PHE A 258 -24.63 15.01 12.07
CA PHE A 258 -24.19 15.63 10.84
C PHE A 258 -25.29 15.47 9.78
N PRO A 259 -25.66 16.55 9.07
CA PRO A 259 -26.59 16.44 7.94
C PRO A 259 -26.09 15.40 6.92
N GLU A 260 -27.01 14.60 6.41
CA GLU A 260 -26.71 13.58 5.40
C GLU A 260 -27.17 14.02 4.01
N LYS A 261 -26.46 13.58 2.96
CA LYS A 261 -26.77 13.88 1.55
C LYS A 261 -27.29 12.64 0.81
N PRO A 262 -28.58 12.59 0.44
CA PRO A 262 -29.19 11.42 -0.22
C PRO A 262 -28.48 10.99 -1.51
N GLU A 263 -27.92 11.94 -2.27
CA GLU A 263 -27.16 11.64 -3.49
C GLU A 263 -25.93 10.76 -3.24
N GLN A 264 -25.26 10.90 -2.09
CA GLN A 264 -24.10 10.09 -1.73
C GLN A 264 -24.52 8.64 -1.40
N LEU A 265 -25.66 8.48 -0.74
CA LEU A 265 -26.25 7.16 -0.46
C LEU A 265 -26.68 6.45 -1.76
N ALA A 266 -27.17 7.20 -2.75
CA ALA A 266 -27.49 6.66 -4.06
C ALA A 266 -26.25 6.14 -4.82
N VAL A 267 -25.11 6.83 -4.71
CA VAL A 267 -23.83 6.36 -5.27
C VAL A 267 -23.43 5.01 -4.64
N LEU A 268 -23.61 4.86 -3.33
CA LEU A 268 -23.32 3.59 -2.64
C LEU A 268 -24.25 2.44 -3.06
N ALA A 269 -25.54 2.73 -3.24
CA ALA A 269 -26.50 1.73 -3.71
C ALA A 269 -26.09 1.22 -5.11
N LYS A 270 -25.77 2.15 -6.02
CA LYS A 270 -25.28 1.81 -7.37
C LYS A 270 -23.94 1.07 -7.34
N ALA A 271 -23.01 1.45 -6.46
CA ALA A 271 -21.74 0.77 -6.29
C ALA A 271 -21.90 -0.68 -5.81
N ARG A 272 -22.89 -0.95 -4.94
CA ARG A 272 -23.25 -2.31 -4.52
C ARG A 272 -23.88 -3.14 -5.63
N GLU A 273 -24.68 -2.52 -6.50
CA GLU A 273 -25.28 -3.18 -7.67
C GLU A 273 -24.26 -3.52 -8.75
N LEU A 274 -23.26 -2.65 -8.95
CA LEU A 274 -22.19 -2.84 -9.93
C LEU A 274 -21.04 -3.70 -9.40
N GLY A 275 -20.90 -3.83 -8.08
CA GLY A 275 -19.83 -4.57 -7.43
C GLY A 275 -20.13 -6.07 -7.29
N THR A 276 -19.17 -6.91 -7.63
CA THR A 276 -19.10 -8.33 -7.18
C THR A 276 -18.76 -8.48 -5.69
N GLY A 277 -18.72 -7.37 -4.95
CA GLY A 277 -18.23 -7.24 -3.58
C GLY A 277 -19.26 -7.60 -2.52
N GLY A 278 -19.56 -8.89 -2.38
CA GLY A 278 -20.21 -9.44 -1.18
C GLY A 278 -19.24 -10.15 -0.23
N ARG A 279 -17.99 -10.34 -0.64
CA ARG A 279 -16.96 -11.00 0.17
C ARG A 279 -15.69 -10.18 0.10
N VAL A 280 -15.12 -9.86 1.26
CA VAL A 280 -13.73 -9.41 1.40
C VAL A 280 -12.85 -10.54 0.85
N GLN A 281 -12.62 -10.54 -0.45
CA GLN A 281 -11.66 -11.42 -1.10
C GLN A 281 -10.41 -10.60 -1.30
N THR A 282 -9.33 -11.02 -0.66
CA THR A 282 -8.01 -10.48 -1.01
C THR A 282 -7.76 -10.85 -2.48
N PRO A 283 -7.31 -9.92 -3.32
CA PRO A 283 -6.90 -10.22 -4.69
C PRO A 283 -5.97 -11.44 -4.71
N ALA A 284 -6.15 -12.31 -5.69
CA ALA A 284 -5.22 -13.42 -5.88
C ALA A 284 -3.79 -12.85 -6.05
N PRO A 285 -2.75 -13.48 -5.47
CA PRO A 285 -1.38 -13.07 -5.68
C PRO A 285 -1.10 -13.01 -7.19
N VAL A 286 -0.59 -11.87 -7.67
CA VAL A 286 -0.13 -11.76 -9.06
C VAL A 286 1.26 -12.36 -9.12
N GLU A 287 1.49 -13.25 -10.09
CA GLU A 287 2.82 -13.80 -10.34
C GLU A 287 3.81 -12.70 -10.74
N PRO A 288 5.11 -12.84 -10.42
CA PRO A 288 6.12 -11.90 -10.86
C PRO A 288 6.11 -11.75 -12.37
N SER A 289 6.42 -10.55 -12.86
CA SER A 289 6.56 -10.34 -14.30
C SER A 289 7.63 -11.28 -14.89
N PRO A 290 7.37 -11.91 -16.06
CA PRO A 290 8.32 -12.83 -16.69
C PRO A 290 9.67 -12.15 -16.95
N ALA A 291 10.74 -12.94 -16.96
CA ALA A 291 12.05 -12.44 -17.38
C ALA A 291 12.03 -12.21 -18.90
N LEU A 292 11.87 -10.96 -19.33
CA LEU A 292 12.16 -10.60 -20.72
C LEU A 292 13.69 -10.63 -20.91
N GLY A 293 14.17 -11.31 -21.95
CA GLY A 293 15.56 -11.21 -22.40
C GLY A 293 15.89 -9.78 -22.88
N GLU A 294 17.18 -9.43 -23.01
CA GLU A 294 17.60 -8.11 -23.55
C GLU A 294 16.98 -7.80 -24.92
N ASP A 295 16.60 -8.84 -25.67
CA ASP A 295 16.02 -8.77 -27.02
C ASP A 295 14.50 -9.07 -27.08
N ASP A 296 13.83 -9.34 -25.96
CA ASP A 296 12.39 -9.63 -25.98
C ASP A 296 11.59 -8.32 -26.09
N PRO A 297 10.58 -8.24 -27.00
CA PRO A 297 9.77 -7.05 -27.17
C PRO A 297 8.93 -6.81 -25.92
N SER A 298 9.48 -6.00 -25.02
CA SER A 298 8.72 -5.33 -23.98
C SER A 298 7.57 -4.57 -24.65
N LEU A 299 6.43 -4.47 -23.95
CA LEU A 299 5.30 -3.63 -24.36
C LEU A 299 5.68 -2.17 -24.71
N LEU A 300 6.91 -1.77 -24.37
CA LEU A 300 7.54 -0.49 -24.67
C LEU A 300 8.12 -0.36 -26.10
N VAL A 301 7.90 -1.32 -27.02
CA VAL A 301 8.42 -1.23 -28.41
C VAL A 301 7.40 -1.62 -29.50
N SER A 302 6.23 -2.15 -29.18
CA SER A 302 5.27 -2.58 -30.22
C SER A 302 3.98 -1.75 -30.18
N PRO A 303 3.64 -1.01 -31.25
CA PRO A 303 2.33 -0.39 -31.36
C PRO A 303 1.25 -1.46 -31.28
N ALA A 304 0.04 -1.07 -30.87
CA ALA A 304 -1.11 -1.96 -30.86
C ALA A 304 -1.22 -2.68 -32.23
N PRO A 305 -1.53 -3.99 -32.27
CA PRO A 305 -1.74 -4.67 -33.53
C PRO A 305 -2.82 -3.92 -34.32
N GLU A 306 -2.50 -3.53 -35.55
CA GLU A 306 -3.49 -2.96 -36.47
C GLU A 306 -4.66 -3.94 -36.56
N LEU A 307 -5.87 -3.43 -36.32
CA LEU A 307 -7.08 -4.20 -36.55
C LEU A 307 -7.06 -4.68 -38.01
N PRO A 308 -7.33 -5.97 -38.28
CA PRO A 308 -7.32 -6.48 -39.64
C PRO A 308 -8.23 -5.61 -40.50
N GLY A 309 -7.63 -5.03 -41.54
CA GLY A 309 -8.17 -3.91 -42.29
C GLY A 309 -9.63 -4.09 -42.70
N SER A 310 -10.45 -3.12 -42.33
CA SER A 310 -11.66 -2.83 -43.08
C SER A 310 -11.23 -2.41 -44.50
N PRO A 311 -11.73 -3.07 -45.56
CA PRO A 311 -11.42 -2.67 -46.92
C PRO A 311 -12.05 -1.31 -47.17
N ILE A 312 -11.23 -0.28 -47.29
CA ILE A 312 -11.64 0.99 -47.87
C ILE A 312 -11.71 0.73 -49.38
N GLU A 313 -12.91 0.48 -49.89
CA GLU A 313 -13.16 0.69 -51.31
C GLU A 313 -13.02 2.18 -51.58
N GLU A 314 -11.97 2.55 -52.32
CA GLU A 314 -11.85 3.85 -52.98
C GLU A 314 -13.01 4.00 -53.97
N SER A 315 -14.09 4.64 -53.51
CA SER A 315 -15.10 5.21 -54.40
C SER A 315 -14.45 6.33 -55.20
N THR A 316 -14.07 6.01 -56.44
CA THR A 316 -13.66 6.99 -57.43
C THR A 316 -14.89 7.76 -57.88
N VAL A 317 -15.06 8.99 -57.39
CA VAL A 317 -16.06 9.93 -57.93
C VAL A 317 -15.45 10.61 -59.15
N ARG A 318 -15.99 10.31 -60.33
CA ARG A 318 -16.05 11.22 -61.48
C ARG A 318 -17.40 11.90 -61.49
#